data_AF-A0A328R5P4-F1
#
_entry.id   AF-A0A328R5P4-F1
#
_cell.length_a   1.000
_cell.length_b   1.000
_cell.length_c   1.000
_cell.angle_alpha   90.00
_cell.angle_beta   90.00
_cell.angle_gamma   90.00
#
_symmetry.space_group_name_H-M   'P 1'
#
loop_
_entity.id
_entity.type
_entity.pdbx_description
1 polymer ?
#
loop_
_entity_poly.entity_id
_entity_poly.type
_entity_poly.pdbx_seq_one_letter_code
_entity_poly.pdbx_strand_id
1 'polypeptide(L)' 'MKKTKKYKIKTKKAASKRFTITGSGKVRRKKAGKRHLLEHKSPDTIRAGRNKAGISKSDITKVRAMLPGVTIKE' A
#
# COMPACT_ATOMS: atom_id res chain seq x y z
N MET A 1 -14.15 -20.76 34.25
CA MET A 1 -14.54 -20.76 32.83
C MET A 1 -13.63 -19.79 32.06
N LYS A 2 -12.86 -20.26 31.07
CA LYS A 2 -11.95 -19.39 30.31
C LYS A 2 -12.77 -18.51 29.36
N LYS A 3 -12.67 -17.17 29.51
CA LYS A 3 -13.29 -16.21 28.57
C LYS A 3 -12.70 -16.42 27.17
N THR A 4 -13.52 -16.85 26.22
CA THR A 4 -13.14 -16.95 24.81
C THR A 4 -13.03 -15.55 24.21
N LYS A 5 -11.92 -15.27 23.52
CA LYS A 5 -11.61 -13.94 22.97
C LYS A 5 -12.50 -13.68 21.75
N LYS A 6 -13.32 -12.61 21.79
CA LYS A 6 -14.16 -12.16 20.66
C LYS A 6 -13.32 -11.99 19.39
N TYR A 7 -13.78 -12.59 18.28
CA TYR A 7 -13.15 -12.42 16.97
C TYR A 7 -13.21 -10.94 16.54
N LYS A 8 -12.05 -10.37 16.21
CA LYS A 8 -11.90 -9.01 15.71
C LYS A 8 -11.17 -9.07 14.37
N ILE A 9 -11.64 -8.32 13.39
CA ILE A 9 -10.97 -8.22 12.09
C ILE A 9 -9.57 -7.64 12.32
N LYS A 10 -8.55 -8.34 11.83
CA LYS A 10 -7.15 -7.94 11.97
C LYS A 10 -6.66 -7.25 10.71
N THR A 11 -5.75 -6.30 10.89
CA THR A 11 -5.04 -5.68 9.77
C THR A 11 -4.08 -6.66 9.11
N LYS A 12 -4.11 -6.74 7.78
CA LYS A 12 -3.15 -7.54 7.02
C LYS A 12 -1.79 -6.83 7.06
N LYS A 13 -0.87 -7.33 7.88
CA LYS A 13 0.46 -6.71 8.10
C LYS A 13 1.26 -6.56 6.80
N ALA A 14 1.11 -7.49 5.85
CA ALA A 14 1.74 -7.36 4.54
C ALA A 14 1.25 -6.12 3.75
N ALA A 15 -0.05 -5.80 3.82
CA ALA A 15 -0.61 -4.61 3.18
C ALA A 15 -0.13 -3.33 3.90
N SER A 16 -0.11 -3.34 5.24
CA SER A 16 0.34 -2.21 6.05
C SER A 16 1.80 -1.83 5.80
N LYS A 17 2.66 -2.80 5.49
CA LYS A 17 4.07 -2.54 5.11
C LYS A 17 4.24 -1.98 3.70
N ARG A 18 3.26 -2.18 2.81
CA ARG A 18 3.37 -1.84 1.38
C ARG A 18 2.65 -0.54 1.01
N PHE A 19 1.55 -0.23 1.69
CA PHE A 19 0.72 0.95 1.43
C PHE A 19 0.87 1.97 2.55
N THR A 20 1.07 3.23 2.17
CA THR A 20 1.10 4.36 3.11
C THR A 20 -0.06 5.28 2.82
N ILE A 21 -0.78 5.69 3.86
CA ILE A 21 -1.95 6.55 3.77
C ILE A 21 -1.53 7.98 4.13
N THR A 22 -1.88 8.96 3.30
CA THR A 22 -1.62 10.38 3.60
C THR A 22 -2.64 10.92 4.61
N GLY A 23 -2.36 12.05 5.26
CA GLY A 23 -3.32 12.70 6.16
C GLY A 23 -4.65 13.04 5.48
N SER A 24 -4.65 13.25 4.16
CA SER A 24 -5.84 13.46 3.34
C SER A 24 -6.61 12.18 2.98
N GLY A 25 -6.11 11.00 3.34
CA GLY A 25 -6.77 9.71 3.08
C GLY A 25 -6.36 9.03 1.76
N LYS A 26 -5.43 9.58 0.97
CA LYS A 26 -4.99 8.98 -0.29
C LYS A 26 -4.00 7.83 -0.04
N VAL A 27 -4.12 6.77 -0.82
CA VAL A 27 -3.23 5.60 -0.75
C VAL A 27 -2.04 5.77 -1.68
N ARG A 28 -0.82 5.65 -1.13
CA ARG A 28 0.44 5.69 -1.87
C ARG A 28 1.17 4.35 -1.80
N ARG A 29 1.84 4.00 -2.90
CA ARG A 29 2.70 2.81 -3.03
C ARG A 29 4.06 3.16 -3.65
N LYS A 30 5.05 2.30 -3.42
CA LYS A 30 6.33 2.34 -4.17
C LYS A 30 6.10 1.77 -5.58
N LYS A 31 6.74 2.35 -6.59
CA LYS A 31 6.79 1.77 -7.95
C LYS A 31 7.65 0.50 -7.94
N ALA A 32 7.24 -0.50 -8.72
CA ALA A 32 7.96 -1.77 -8.84
C ALA A 32 9.15 -1.65 -9.81
N GLY A 33 10.04 -2.64 -9.80
CA GLY A 33 11.10 -2.77 -10.81
C GLY A 33 12.34 -1.90 -10.62
N LYS A 34 12.55 -1.32 -9.43
CA LYS A 34 13.72 -0.48 -9.11
C LYS A 34 14.62 -1.09 -8.02
N ARG A 35 14.97 -2.38 -8.14
CA ARG A 35 15.84 -3.08 -7.18
C ARG A 35 17.09 -3.65 -7.83
N HIS A 36 16.93 -4.31 -8.98
CA HIS A 36 17.99 -4.95 -9.75
C HIS A 36 17.84 -4.61 -11.24
N LEU A 37 18.88 -4.88 -12.04
CA LEU A 37 18.92 -4.63 -13.50
C LEU A 37 18.67 -3.15 -13.84
N LEU A 38 19.33 -2.25 -13.10
CA LEU A 38 19.24 -0.81 -13.33
C LEU A 38 20.13 -0.37 -14.49
N GLU A 39 21.21 -1.10 -14.77
CA GLU A 39 22.16 -0.81 -15.85
C GLU A 39 21.50 -0.79 -17.23
N HIS A 40 20.53 -1.66 -17.47
CA HIS A 40 19.79 -1.73 -18.74
C HIS A 40 18.60 -0.76 -18.84
N LYS A 41 18.37 0.08 -17.83
CA LYS A 41 17.23 1.00 -17.79
C LYS A 41 17.70 2.43 -18.00
N SER A 42 16.95 3.19 -18.79
CA SER A 42 17.26 4.61 -18.99
C SER A 42 17.25 5.37 -17.65
N PRO A 43 18.13 6.38 -17.47
CA PRO A 43 18.15 7.22 -16.26
C PRO A 43 16.79 7.83 -15.94
N ASP A 44 16.02 8.20 -16.97
CA ASP A 44 14.68 8.78 -16.82
C ASP A 44 13.68 7.79 -16.23
N THR A 45 13.72 6.53 -16.65
CA THR A 45 12.87 5.46 -16.07
C THR A 45 13.20 5.26 -14.59
N ILE A 46 14.49 5.24 -14.26
CA ILE A 46 14.97 5.10 -12.87
C ILE A 46 14.53 6.30 -12.02
N ARG A 47 14.60 7.51 -12.56
CA ARG A 47 14.17 8.76 -11.91
C ARG A 47 12.65 8.76 -11.69
N ALA A 48 11.86 8.44 -12.71
CA ALA A 48 10.40 8.32 -12.61
C ALA A 48 9.98 7.27 -11.57
N GLY A 49 10.77 6.21 -11.38
CA GLY A 49 10.58 5.16 -10.37
C GLY A 49 10.87 5.56 -8.92
N ARG A 50 11.49 6.72 -8.66
CA ARG A 50 11.89 7.16 -7.30
C ARG A 50 10.69 7.53 -6.43
N ASN A 51 9.68 8.17 -7.02
CA ASN A 51 8.58 8.76 -6.26
C ASN A 51 7.47 7.74 -5.98
N LYS A 52 6.86 7.82 -4.78
CA LYS A 52 5.68 7.04 -4.43
C LYS A 52 4.49 7.50 -5.28
N ALA A 53 3.84 6.55 -5.94
CA ALA A 53 2.70 6.78 -6.81
C ALA A 53 1.37 6.51 -6.08
N GLY A 54 0.30 7.11 -6.59
CA GLY A 54 -1.07 6.74 -6.20
C GLY A 54 -1.42 5.32 -6.63
N ILE A 55 -2.52 4.82 -6.08
CA ILE A 55 -3.12 3.55 -6.49
C ILE A 55 -4.25 3.81 -7.50
N SER A 56 -4.56 2.80 -8.31
CA SER A 56 -5.70 2.86 -9.25
C SER A 56 -7.01 2.87 -8.46
N LYS A 57 -8.06 3.52 -8.98
CA LYS A 57 -9.37 3.55 -8.30
C LYS A 57 -9.94 2.16 -8.05
N SER A 58 -9.73 1.23 -8.98
CA SER A 58 -10.19 -0.17 -8.87
C SER A 58 -9.55 -0.94 -7.71
N ASP A 59 -8.32 -0.61 -7.30
CA ASP A 59 -7.63 -1.32 -6.23
C ASP A 59 -7.99 -0.80 -4.82
N ILE A 60 -8.66 0.36 -4.73
CA ILE A 60 -8.97 1.02 -3.45
C ILE A 60 -9.87 0.14 -2.57
N THR A 61 -10.88 -0.49 -3.17
CA THR A 61 -11.83 -1.37 -2.46
C THR A 61 -11.10 -2.55 -1.79
N LYS A 62 -10.16 -3.17 -2.51
CA LYS A 62 -9.34 -4.27 -1.99
C LYS A 62 -8.43 -3.80 -0.85
N VAL A 63 -7.80 -2.63 -0.97
CA VAL A 63 -6.92 -2.09 0.08
C VAL A 63 -7.72 -1.77 1.35
N ARG A 64 -8.93 -1.21 1.21
CA ARG A 64 -9.82 -0.91 2.33
C ARG A 64 -10.20 -2.16 3.12
N ALA A 65 -10.50 -3.26 2.43
CA ALA A 65 -10.78 -4.54 3.08
C ALA A 65 -9.56 -5.11 3.85
N MET A 66 -8.33 -4.86 3.36
CA MET A 66 -7.10 -5.36 4.00
C MET A 66 -6.64 -4.54 5.21
N LEU A 67 -7.03 -3.27 5.29
CA LEU A 67 -6.62 -2.31 6.31
C LEU A 67 -7.84 -1.75 7.07
N PRO A 68 -8.51 -2.59 7.89
CA PRO A 68 -9.57 -2.12 8.77
C PRO A 68 -9.03 -1.09 9.78
N GLY A 69 -9.76 0.01 9.95
CA GLY A 69 -9.43 1.06 10.92
C GLY A 69 -8.71 2.30 10.36
N VAL A 70 -8.57 2.42 9.04
CA VAL A 70 -7.99 3.63 8.41
C VAL A 70 -8.95 4.27 7.41
N THR A 71 -9.01 5.60 7.41
CA THR A 71 -9.88 6.39 6.55
C THR A 71 -9.24 6.57 5.17
N ILE A 72 -9.65 5.75 4.22
CA ILE A 72 -9.21 5.86 2.82
C ILE A 72 -10.24 6.67 2.04
N LYS A 73 -9.78 7.76 1.43
CA LYS A 73 -10.54 8.59 0.47
C LYS A 73 -9.97 8.36 -0.93
N GLU A 74 -10.85 8.44 -1.93
CA GLU A 74 -10.49 8.30 -3.35
C GLU A 74 -9.41 9.30 -3.80
#